data_AF-A0A368K8Y9-F1
#
_entry.id   AF-A0A368K8Y9-F1
#
_cell.length_a   1.000
_cell.length_b   1.000
_cell.length_c   1.000
_cell.angle_alpha   90.00
_cell.angle_beta   90.00
_cell.angle_gamma   90.00
#
_symmetry.space_group_name_H-M   'P 1'
#
loop_
_entity.id
_entity.type
_entity.pdbx_description
1 polymer ?
#
loop_
_entity_poly.entity_id
_entity_poly.type
_entity_poly.pdbx_seq_one_letter_code
_entity_poly.pdbx_strand_id
1 'polypeptide(L)' 'MARNVHFKQADVFRAVKGACAAGMELGRVEIDPSTGRIILVAAGGVEAPRNDLDKWLEKRNA' A
#
# COMPACT_ATOMS: atom_id res chain seq x y z
N MET A 1 0.49 -9.48 25.15
CA MET A 1 1.48 -8.82 24.26
C MET A 1 1.58 -9.64 22.98
N ALA A 2 1.23 -9.08 21.82
CA ALA A 2 1.41 -9.79 20.55
C ALA A 2 2.91 -10.01 20.32
N ARG A 3 3.31 -11.23 19.93
CA ARG A 3 4.71 -11.55 19.66
C ARG A 3 5.15 -10.78 18.42
N ASN A 4 6.16 -9.93 18.53
CA ASN A 4 6.75 -9.27 17.36
C ASN A 4 7.15 -10.34 16.33
N VAL A 5 6.53 -10.28 15.14
CA VAL A 5 6.89 -11.14 14.03
C VAL A 5 8.11 -10.51 13.36
N HIS A 6 9.27 -11.14 13.54
CA HIS A 6 10.50 -10.69 12.89
C HIS A 6 10.41 -10.97 11.39
N PHE A 7 10.38 -9.92 10.57
CA PHE A 7 10.54 -10.02 9.12
C PHE A 7 11.99 -9.79 8.74
N LYS A 8 12.45 -10.41 7.65
CA LYS A 8 13.78 -10.17 7.09
C LYS A 8 13.67 -9.29 5.84
N GLN A 9 14.74 -8.56 5.53
CA GLN A 9 14.85 -7.83 4.26
C GLN A 9 14.61 -8.75 3.06
N ALA A 10 15.06 -10.01 3.15
CA ALA A 10 14.85 -11.02 2.11
C ALA A 10 13.36 -11.30 1.82
N ASP A 11 12.48 -11.17 2.81
CA ASP A 11 11.05 -11.42 2.65
C ASP A 11 10.39 -10.28 1.87
N VAL A 12 10.75 -9.04 2.18
CA VAL A 12 10.33 -7.85 1.42
C VAL A 12 10.84 -7.92 -0.02
N PHE A 13 12.11 -8.31 -0.21
CA PHE A 13 12.69 -8.46 -1.52
C PHE A 13 11.95 -9.49 -2.38
N ARG A 14 11.61 -10.66 -1.81
CA ARG A 14 10.84 -11.69 -2.52
C ARG A 14 9.44 -11.22 -2.90
N ALA A 15 8.75 -10.54 -1.99
CA ALA A 15 7.41 -10.02 -2.23
C ALA A 15 7.41 -8.99 -3.37
N VAL A 16 8.30 -8.00 -3.30
CA VAL A 16 8.46 -6.97 -4.33
C VAL A 16 8.83 -7.59 -5.68
N LYS A 17 9.82 -8.49 -5.70
CA LYS A 17 10.27 -9.15 -6.92
C LYS A 17 9.14 -9.95 -7.57
N GLY A 18 8.36 -10.69 -6.78
CA GLY A 18 7.21 -11.46 -7.28
C GLY A 18 6.14 -10.56 -7.90
N ALA A 19 5.80 -9.45 -7.23
CA ALA A 19 4.82 -8.50 -7.74
C ALA A 19 5.26 -7.85 -9.06
N CYS A 20 6.49 -7.32 -9.12
CA CYS A 20 6.99 -6.71 -10.36
C CYS A 20 7.13 -7.72 -11.50
N ALA A 21 7.54 -8.97 -11.21
CA ALA A 21 7.61 -10.03 -12.21
C ALA A 21 6.23 -10.40 -12.78
N ALA A 22 5.16 -10.20 -11.99
CA ALA A 22 3.77 -10.36 -12.43
C ALA A 22 3.22 -9.13 -13.17
N GLY A 23 4.05 -8.12 -13.47
CA GLY A 23 3.65 -6.90 -14.18
C GLY A 23 2.99 -5.83 -13.30
N MET A 24 3.03 -5.98 -11.97
CA MET A 24 2.58 -4.93 -11.07
C MET A 24 3.62 -3.80 -11.01
N GLU A 25 3.19 -2.60 -11.42
CA GLU A 25 3.96 -1.38 -11.14
C GLU A 25 3.81 -1.06 -9.65
N LEU A 26 4.91 -1.00 -8.91
CA LEU A 26 4.89 -0.84 -7.47
C LEU A 26 4.85 0.65 -7.08
N GLY A 27 3.90 1.04 -6.25
CA GLY A 27 3.76 2.41 -5.72
C GLY A 27 4.23 2.56 -4.27
N ARG A 28 3.76 1.68 -3.38
CA ARG A 28 4.09 1.75 -1.94
C ARG A 28 4.24 0.36 -1.33
N VAL A 29 5.14 0.24 -0.36
CA VAL A 29 5.32 -0.97 0.46
C VAL A 29 5.09 -0.60 1.92
N GLU A 30 4.20 -1.32 2.58
CA GLU A 30 3.93 -1.19 4.01
C GLU A 30 4.17 -2.52 4.72
N ILE A 31 4.53 -2.43 6.00
CA ILE A 31 4.67 -3.61 6.86
C ILE A 31 3.84 -3.34 8.10
N ASP A 32 2.89 -4.23 8.37
CA ASP A 32 2.16 -4.22 9.63
C ASP A 32 3.13 -4.64 10.76
N PRO A 33 3.50 -3.73 11.69
CA PRO A 33 4.47 -4.04 12.74
C PRO A 33 3.94 -5.05 13.76
N SER A 34 2.61 -5.24 13.84
CA SER A 34 1.97 -6.15 14.78
C SER A 34 1.90 -7.59 14.26
N THR A 35 1.75 -7.78 12.95
CA THR A 35 1.59 -9.11 12.32
C THR A 35 2.75 -9.51 11.41
N GLY A 36 3.60 -8.56 11.01
CA GLY A 36 4.66 -8.78 10.02
C GLY A 36 4.14 -8.91 8.57
N ARG A 37 2.86 -8.61 8.33
CA ARG A 37 2.26 -8.67 6.98
C ARG A 37 2.90 -7.60 6.08
N ILE A 38 3.39 -8.01 4.91
CA ILE A 38 3.91 -7.12 3.86
C ILE A 38 2.77 -6.78 2.92
N ILE A 39 2.50 -5.49 2.73
CA ILE A 39 1.45 -4.96 1.87
C ILE A 39 2.13 -4.22 0.72
N LEU A 40 1.80 -4.60 -0.51
CA LEU A 40 2.28 -3.96 -1.73
C LEU A 40 1.11 -3.21 -2.37
N VAL A 41 1.28 -1.93 -2.66
CA VAL A 41 0.28 -1.07 -3.29
C VAL A 41 0.76 -0.73 -4.70
N ALA A 42 -0.08 -0.94 -5.71
CA ALA A 42 0.27 -0.64 -7.09
C ALA A 42 0.38 0.86 -7.32
N ALA A 43 1.27 1.28 -8.22
CA ALA A 43 1.30 2.63 -8.74
C ALA A 43 -0.03 2.92 -9.46
N GLY A 44 -0.54 4.16 -9.35
CA GLY A 44 -1.83 4.56 -9.94
C GLY A 44 -3.08 4.22 -9.11
N GLY A 45 -2.95 3.48 -8.00
CA GLY A 45 -4.03 3.17 -7.07
C GLY A 45 -3.98 3.98 -5.78
N VAL A 46 -4.11 5.30 -5.87
CA VAL A 46 -4.40 6.15 -4.70
C VAL A 46 -5.50 7.13 -5.09
N GLU A 47 -6.76 6.70 -5.01
CA GLU A 47 -7.82 7.68 -4.79
C GLU A 47 -7.69 8.10 -3.33
N ALA A 48 -7.35 9.37 -3.10
CA ALA A 48 -7.27 9.92 -1.75
C ALA A 48 -8.62 9.72 -1.03
N PRO A 49 -8.65 9.56 0.31
CA PRO A 49 -9.91 9.57 1.04
C PRO A 49 -10.63 10.89 0.75
N ARG A 50 -11.66 10.85 -0.10
CA ARG A 50 -12.47 12.03 -0.42
C ARG A 50 -13.21 12.46 0.84
N ASN A 51 -12.82 13.60 1.38
CA ASN A 51 -13.53 14.23 2.49
C ASN A 51 -14.74 15.03 1.96
N ASP A 52 -15.55 15.57 2.85
CA ASP A 52 -16.77 16.27 2.45
C ASP A 52 -16.51 17.60 1.72
N LEU A 53 -15.33 18.20 1.94
CA LEU A 53 -14.89 19.37 1.18
C LEU A 53 -14.55 19.01 -0.27
N ASP A 54 -13.88 17.88 -0.51
CA ASP A 54 -13.55 17.40 -1.85
C ASP A 54 -14.83 17.19 -2.69
N LYS A 55 -15.86 16.58 -2.10
CA LYS A 55 -17.17 16.35 -2.74
C LYS A 55 -17.92 17.64 -3.03
N TRP A 56 -17.77 18.66 -2.17
CA TRP A 56 -18.43 19.95 -2.35
C TRP A 56 -17.78 20.75 -3.49
N LEU A 57 -16.46 20.73 -3.59
CA LEU A 57 -15.71 21.43 -4.64
C LEU A 57 -16.01 20.87 -6.04
N GLU A 58 -16.13 19.54 -6.19
CA GLU A 58 -16.49 18.91 -7.46
C GLU A 58 -17.88 19.36 -7.95
N LYS A 59 -18.88 19.43 -7.05
CA LYS A 59 -20.25 19.86 -7.39
C LYS A 59 -20.35 21.32 -7.82
N ARG A 60 -19.46 22.17 -7.33
CA ARG A 60 -19.44 23.62 -7.66
C ARG A 60 -18.76 23.90 -9.01
N ASN A 61 -17.87 23.02 -9.44
CA ASN A 61 -17.09 23.15 -10.67
C ASN A 61 -17.66 22.32 -11.85
N ALA A 62 -18.85 21.73 -11.69
CA ALA A 62 -19.62 21.04 -12.73
C ALA A 62 -20.72 21.96 -13.27
#